data_AF-A0A1Q4VDZ9-F1
#
_entry.id   AF-A0A1Q4VDZ9-F1
#
_cell.length_a   1.000
_cell.length_b   1.000
_cell.length_c   1.000
_cell.angle_alpha   90.00
_cell.angle_beta   90.00
_cell.angle_gamma   90.00
#
_symmetry.space_group_name_H-M   'P 1'
#
loop_
_entity.id
_entity.type
_entity.pdbx_description
1 polymer ?
#
loop_
_entity_poly.entity_id
_entity_poly.type
_entity_poly.pdbx_seq_one_letter_code
_entity_poly.pdbx_strand_id
1 'polypeptide(L)'
;MLVVLLIGLTVFTVITGLQWYVWRRMVRDTTVKGTVARRLGSAVFVAGPLLMLGALASGRLGAPFWLQQTLAWPGYFWVALMLYLMLALLVGEGVRPLLRRFLDRRDAGRASGRGPRTAQGAGTGRGAGSGVVEPGGIGSGPAGPGTVGPGTAGPEGDAPGGIGPGGAGAQTLVGTAVGVPAGAEPAEPAEPAGADAGVGADTGASGALSGVGAGSAVVAEARTGAGASAGTGSLRTAEAVTSSDGDLSVAHPDTAGVTLVGHAPSTGHAPATGPASVAGSASGTEPTELTGSADGAGHVGRDGPTGSVGSARPTGSTELIEGSDRAETVGRSRAAEGVQPVEVTQLVGADRAAGVGGTATAGPSRRLFVSRLVAGTAFAAATATVGAGAYGVLNGPKVKRVTVPLAKLPRSAHGFRIAVVSDIHLGPILGRSFAERVVRTINSTQPDLIAIVGDLVDGDVADLGPAAEPLARLRARHGTYFVTGNHEYFSGAEQWVDEVRDLGLHPMENVRTELPGFDLAGVNDLAGEGEGDGPDFERALGGRDTARASVLLAHQPIVIHDAVRHGVDLQLSGHTHGGQLWPVSYLAGFQNPTLAGLERYGDTQLYVTRGAGAWGPPVRVGAESDITVVELASKQA
;
A
#
# COMPACT_ATOMS: atom_id res chain seq x y z
N MET A 1 -5.71 -19.26 -22.19
CA MET A 1 -6.79 -19.56 -21.22
C MET A 1 -6.40 -20.62 -20.18
N LEU A 2 -6.22 -21.91 -20.53
CA LEU A 2 -6.01 -23.00 -19.54
C LEU A 2 -4.93 -22.72 -18.47
N VAL A 3 -3.75 -22.24 -18.86
CA VAL A 3 -2.66 -21.91 -17.93
C VAL A 3 -3.09 -20.87 -16.87
N VAL A 4 -3.82 -19.83 -17.28
CA VAL A 4 -4.33 -18.78 -16.38
C VAL A 4 -5.34 -19.37 -15.38
N LEU A 5 -6.23 -20.27 -15.83
CA LEU A 5 -7.19 -20.94 -14.96
C LEU A 5 -6.48 -21.86 -13.94
N LEU A 6 -5.42 -22.57 -14.35
CA LEU A 6 -4.63 -23.42 -13.44
C LEU A 6 -3.86 -22.58 -12.40
N ILE A 7 -3.28 -21.44 -12.80
CA ILE A 7 -2.63 -20.50 -11.89
C ILE A 7 -3.66 -19.94 -10.89
N GLY A 8 -4.82 -19.47 -11.38
CA GLY A 8 -5.89 -18.94 -10.53
C GLY A 8 -6.42 -19.96 -9.51
N LEU A 9 -6.66 -21.21 -9.94
CA LEU A 9 -7.06 -22.30 -9.06
C LEU A 9 -5.98 -22.63 -8.01
N THR A 10 -4.70 -22.60 -8.41
CA THR A 10 -3.56 -22.83 -7.50
C THR A 10 -3.49 -21.73 -6.44
N VAL A 11 -3.54 -20.46 -6.85
CA VAL A 11 -3.53 -19.29 -5.95
C VAL A 11 -4.72 -19.33 -4.99
N PHE A 12 -5.93 -19.59 -5.49
CA PHE A 12 -7.14 -19.73 -4.67
C PHE A 12 -6.99 -20.85 -3.63
N THR A 13 -6.50 -22.03 -4.04
CA THR A 13 -6.28 -23.19 -3.16
C THR A 13 -5.26 -22.87 -2.06
N VAL A 14 -4.16 -22.19 -2.41
CA VAL A 14 -3.15 -21.73 -1.44
C VAL A 14 -3.77 -20.74 -0.45
N ILE A 15 -4.45 -19.69 -0.92
CA ILE A 15 -5.09 -18.69 -0.05
C ILE A 15 -6.11 -19.34 0.88
N THR A 16 -6.97 -20.24 0.40
CA THR A 16 -7.93 -20.97 1.24
C THR A 16 -7.24 -21.88 2.27
N GLY A 17 -6.15 -22.56 1.90
CA GLY A 17 -5.33 -23.35 2.83
C GLY A 17 -4.68 -22.51 3.93
N LEU A 18 -4.17 -21.33 3.57
CA LEU A 18 -3.60 -20.35 4.50
C LEU A 18 -4.65 -19.76 5.45
N GLN A 19 -5.82 -19.35 4.93
CA GLN A 19 -6.98 -18.91 5.73
C GLN A 19 -7.41 -19.98 6.74
N TRP A 20 -7.54 -21.24 6.30
CA TRP A 20 -7.86 -22.38 7.17
C TRP A 20 -6.79 -22.65 8.21
N TYR A 21 -5.50 -22.50 7.87
CA TYR A 21 -4.40 -22.65 8.82
C TYR A 21 -4.47 -21.62 9.95
N VAL A 22 -4.66 -20.33 9.63
CA VAL A 22 -4.76 -19.28 10.66
C VAL A 22 -6.02 -19.49 11.51
N TRP A 23 -7.19 -19.75 10.91
CA TRP A 23 -8.40 -20.12 11.67
C TRP A 23 -8.14 -21.32 12.58
N ARG A 24 -7.41 -22.33 12.10
CA ARG A 24 -7.10 -23.52 12.88
C ARG A 24 -6.27 -23.17 14.12
N ARG A 25 -5.19 -22.39 13.97
CA ARG A 25 -4.30 -22.06 15.07
C ARG A 25 -4.90 -21.03 16.03
N MET A 26 -5.66 -20.06 15.50
CA MET A 26 -6.27 -18.98 16.28
C MET A 26 -7.56 -19.40 16.99
N VAL A 27 -8.38 -20.26 16.38
CA VAL A 27 -9.73 -20.59 16.85
C VAL A 27 -9.89 -22.08 17.16
N ARG A 28 -9.60 -22.99 16.20
CA ARG A 28 -9.88 -24.43 16.37
C ARG A 28 -9.09 -25.08 17.50
N ASP A 29 -7.82 -24.70 17.66
CA ASP A 29 -6.87 -25.29 18.61
C ASP A 29 -6.81 -24.53 19.97
N THR A 30 -7.61 -23.47 20.13
CA THR A 30 -7.69 -22.61 21.35
C THR A 30 -9.06 -22.63 22.03
N THR A 31 -10.13 -22.93 21.29
CA THR A 31 -11.54 -22.90 21.74
C THR A 31 -12.22 -24.27 21.67
N VAL A 32 -13.14 -24.54 22.61
CA VAL A 32 -13.87 -25.82 22.70
C VAL A 32 -15.01 -25.85 21.67
N LYS A 33 -15.30 -27.03 21.08
CA LYS A 33 -16.40 -27.21 20.11
C LYS A 33 -17.74 -26.75 20.72
N GLY A 34 -18.58 -26.09 19.94
CA GLY A 34 -19.91 -25.62 20.35
C GLY A 34 -19.95 -24.26 21.07
N THR A 35 -18.87 -23.85 21.76
CA THR A 35 -18.80 -22.60 22.54
C THR A 35 -19.01 -21.33 21.71
N VAL A 36 -19.57 -20.28 22.33
CA VAL A 36 -19.82 -18.96 21.70
C VAL A 36 -18.51 -18.37 21.14
N ALA A 37 -17.42 -18.39 21.93
CA ALA A 37 -16.11 -17.91 21.47
C ALA A 37 -15.63 -18.60 20.18
N ARG A 38 -15.93 -19.90 20.01
CA ARG A 38 -15.61 -20.63 18.77
C ARG A 38 -16.53 -20.26 17.61
N ARG A 39 -17.82 -19.99 17.88
CA ARG A 39 -18.77 -19.53 16.85
C ARG A 39 -18.36 -18.16 16.33
N LEU A 40 -18.15 -17.18 17.22
CA LEU A 40 -17.69 -15.83 16.89
C LEU A 40 -16.34 -15.86 16.16
N GLY A 41 -15.35 -16.57 16.71
CA GLY A 41 -14.04 -16.72 16.06
C GLY A 41 -14.12 -17.39 14.67
N SER A 42 -15.06 -18.30 14.44
CA SER A 42 -15.25 -18.89 13.11
C SER A 42 -16.00 -17.94 12.16
N ALA A 43 -16.96 -17.16 12.67
CA ALA A 43 -17.68 -16.15 11.90
C ALA A 43 -16.74 -15.05 11.38
N VAL A 44 -15.79 -14.56 12.21
CA VAL A 44 -14.77 -13.59 11.79
C VAL A 44 -13.95 -14.11 10.60
N PHE A 45 -13.55 -15.39 10.61
CA PHE A 45 -12.77 -16.00 9.53
C PHE A 45 -13.60 -16.38 8.29
N VAL A 46 -14.92 -16.21 8.32
CA VAL A 46 -15.80 -16.27 7.13
C VAL A 46 -16.12 -14.86 6.63
N ALA A 47 -16.41 -13.92 7.53
CA ALA A 47 -16.73 -12.54 7.20
C ALA A 47 -15.53 -11.76 6.64
N GLY A 48 -14.34 -11.93 7.21
CA GLY A 48 -13.13 -11.21 6.78
C GLY A 48 -12.78 -11.42 5.29
N PRO A 49 -12.72 -12.67 4.78
CA PRO A 49 -12.50 -12.90 3.35
C PRO A 49 -13.63 -12.36 2.46
N LEU A 50 -14.88 -12.38 2.94
CA LEU A 50 -16.01 -11.80 2.19
C LEU A 50 -15.95 -10.27 2.14
N LEU A 51 -15.53 -9.61 3.21
CA LEU A 51 -15.32 -8.16 3.26
C LEU A 51 -14.13 -7.73 2.39
N MET A 52 -13.05 -8.52 2.39
CA MET A 52 -11.90 -8.35 1.49
C MET A 52 -12.30 -8.45 0.01
N LEU A 53 -13.08 -9.49 -0.36
CA LEU A 53 -13.60 -9.63 -1.71
C LEU A 53 -14.60 -8.51 -2.06
N GLY A 54 -15.42 -8.09 -1.09
CA GLY A 54 -16.33 -6.95 -1.23
C GLY A 54 -15.59 -5.65 -1.57
N ALA A 55 -14.53 -5.32 -0.84
CA ALA A 55 -13.68 -4.16 -1.11
C ALA A 55 -13.02 -4.20 -2.50
N LEU A 56 -12.47 -5.36 -2.89
CA LEU A 56 -11.81 -5.55 -4.20
C LEU A 56 -12.77 -5.55 -5.40
N ALA A 57 -14.06 -5.83 -5.16
CA ALA A 57 -15.09 -5.90 -6.19
C ALA A 57 -15.99 -4.66 -6.25
N SER A 58 -16.14 -3.89 -5.16
CA SER A 58 -17.17 -2.85 -5.06
C SER A 58 -17.05 -1.77 -6.14
N GLY A 59 -15.85 -1.23 -6.39
CA GLY A 59 -15.63 -0.25 -7.47
C GLY A 59 -15.91 -0.85 -8.86
N ARG A 60 -15.36 -2.05 -9.13
CA ARG A 60 -15.57 -2.78 -10.41
C ARG A 60 -17.03 -3.17 -10.69
N LEU A 61 -17.90 -3.14 -9.68
CA LEU A 61 -19.32 -3.44 -9.78
C LEU A 61 -20.20 -2.17 -9.75
N GLY A 62 -19.61 -0.96 -9.79
CA GLY A 62 -20.36 0.30 -9.74
C GLY A 62 -21.10 0.51 -8.40
N ALA A 63 -20.59 -0.05 -7.30
CA ALA A 63 -21.21 0.12 -6.00
C ALA A 63 -21.05 1.58 -5.50
N PRO A 64 -22.10 2.19 -4.92
CA PRO A 64 -22.02 3.58 -4.44
C PRO A 64 -20.85 3.81 -3.48
N PHE A 65 -20.17 4.95 -3.59
CA PHE A 65 -18.92 5.24 -2.88
C PHE A 65 -18.97 4.94 -1.38
N TRP A 66 -20.03 5.35 -0.67
CA TRP A 66 -20.20 5.11 0.76
C TRP A 66 -20.11 3.61 1.12
N LEU A 67 -20.56 2.72 0.24
CA LEU A 67 -20.48 1.27 0.42
C LEU A 67 -19.05 0.77 0.13
N GLN A 68 -18.38 1.34 -0.88
CA GLN A 68 -16.96 1.09 -1.13
C GLN A 68 -16.13 1.45 0.11
N GLN A 69 -16.33 2.66 0.67
CA GLN A 69 -15.69 3.12 1.91
C GLN A 69 -15.97 2.16 3.07
N THR A 70 -17.23 1.79 3.28
CA THR A 70 -17.67 0.91 4.37
C THR A 70 -17.05 -0.49 4.28
N LEU A 71 -16.85 -1.02 3.08
CA LEU A 71 -16.22 -2.33 2.85
C LEU A 71 -14.69 -2.27 2.88
N ALA A 72 -14.09 -1.20 2.34
CA ALA A 72 -12.65 -1.04 2.20
C ALA A 72 -11.92 -1.10 3.55
N TRP A 73 -12.40 -0.40 4.57
CA TRP A 73 -11.79 -0.39 5.91
C TRP A 73 -11.62 -1.82 6.48
N PRO A 74 -12.69 -2.59 6.79
CA PRO A 74 -12.51 -3.93 7.34
C PRO A 74 -11.92 -4.92 6.32
N GLY A 75 -12.23 -4.77 5.03
CA GLY A 75 -11.77 -5.67 3.97
C GLY A 75 -10.26 -5.61 3.74
N TYR A 76 -9.67 -4.42 3.68
CA TYR A 76 -8.24 -4.27 3.46
C TYR A 76 -7.41 -4.41 4.76
N PHE A 77 -7.94 -4.03 5.93
CA PHE A 77 -7.29 -4.38 7.20
C PHE A 77 -7.23 -5.90 7.43
N TRP A 78 -8.21 -6.67 6.91
CA TRP A 78 -8.16 -8.13 6.95
C TRP A 78 -6.96 -8.70 6.17
N VAL A 79 -6.60 -8.13 5.01
CA VAL A 79 -5.43 -8.54 4.22
C VAL A 79 -4.14 -8.40 5.04
N ALA A 80 -3.89 -7.21 5.58
CA ALA A 80 -2.68 -6.94 6.35
C ALA A 80 -2.65 -7.77 7.65
N LEU A 81 -3.78 -7.88 8.36
CA LEU A 81 -3.87 -8.70 9.57
C LEU A 81 -3.62 -10.18 9.29
N MET A 82 -4.10 -10.71 8.15
CA MET A 82 -3.83 -12.09 7.75
C MET A 82 -2.36 -12.36 7.44
N LEU A 83 -1.69 -11.43 6.74
CA LEU A 83 -0.25 -11.54 6.46
C LEU A 83 0.54 -11.61 7.77
N TYR A 84 0.32 -10.68 8.69
CA TYR A 84 1.10 -10.65 9.94
C TYR A 84 0.67 -11.74 10.94
N LEU A 85 -0.58 -12.18 10.95
CA LEU A 85 -0.99 -13.37 11.71
C LEU A 85 -0.30 -14.63 11.17
N MET A 86 -0.18 -14.79 9.84
CA MET A 86 0.56 -15.90 9.24
C MET A 86 2.01 -15.91 9.69
N LEU A 87 2.71 -14.78 9.50
CA LEU A 87 4.13 -14.64 9.84
C LEU A 87 4.39 -14.88 11.33
N ALA A 88 3.58 -14.26 12.21
CA ALA A 88 3.72 -14.43 13.66
C ALA A 88 3.39 -15.87 14.12
N LEU A 89 2.44 -16.57 13.46
CA LEU A 89 2.17 -17.98 13.72
C LEU A 89 3.29 -18.90 13.20
N LEU A 90 3.92 -18.60 12.06
CA LEU A 90 5.05 -19.38 11.53
C LEU A 90 6.26 -19.29 12.47
N VAL A 91 6.61 -18.09 12.94
CA VAL A 91 7.60 -17.90 14.03
C VAL A 91 7.17 -18.65 15.29
N GLY A 92 5.88 -18.55 15.64
CA GLY A 92 5.27 -19.28 16.76
C GLY A 92 5.43 -20.79 16.69
N GLU A 93 5.38 -21.42 15.50
CA GLU A 93 5.63 -22.85 15.33
C GLU A 93 7.10 -23.23 15.56
N GLY A 94 8.05 -22.38 15.18
CA GLY A 94 9.47 -22.56 15.48
C GLY A 94 9.79 -22.49 16.99
N VAL A 95 9.12 -21.58 17.71
CA VAL A 95 9.27 -21.43 19.17
C VAL A 95 8.52 -22.52 19.96
N ARG A 96 7.38 -23.01 19.46
CA ARG A 96 6.51 -24.02 20.09
C ARG A 96 7.25 -25.27 20.65
N PRO A 97 8.20 -25.93 19.96
CA PRO A 97 8.93 -27.08 20.51
C PRO A 97 9.91 -26.69 21.62
N LEU A 98 10.54 -25.50 21.55
CA LEU A 98 11.47 -25.01 22.57
C LEU A 98 10.72 -24.69 23.87
N LEU A 99 9.57 -24.00 23.77
CA LEU A 99 8.70 -23.68 24.90
C LEU A 99 8.19 -24.94 25.61
N ARG A 100 7.83 -26.00 24.87
CA ARG A 100 7.46 -27.30 25.46
C ARG A 100 8.63 -27.92 26.24
N ARG A 101 9.80 -28.07 25.60
CA ARG A 101 11.02 -28.60 26.24
C ARG A 101 11.40 -27.84 27.52
N PHE A 102 11.21 -26.52 27.55
CA PHE A 102 11.43 -25.70 28.74
C PHE A 102 10.43 -26.00 29.86
N LEU A 103 9.13 -26.05 29.56
CA LEU A 103 8.08 -26.36 30.54
C LEU A 103 8.23 -27.78 31.10
N ASP A 104 8.55 -28.75 30.26
CA ASP A 104 8.73 -30.15 30.67
C ASP A 104 9.98 -30.31 31.57
N ARG A 105 11.09 -29.61 31.28
CA ARG A 105 12.26 -29.51 32.18
C ARG A 105 11.91 -28.86 33.52
N ARG A 106 11.14 -27.77 33.51
CA ARG A 106 10.74 -27.05 34.73
C ARG A 106 9.87 -27.92 35.65
N ASP A 107 8.96 -28.70 35.07
CA ASP A 107 8.09 -29.58 35.84
C ASP A 107 8.78 -30.88 36.28
N ALA A 108 9.78 -31.38 35.54
CA ALA A 108 10.68 -32.42 36.03
C ALA A 108 11.48 -31.94 37.26
N GLY A 109 12.06 -30.74 37.23
CA GLY A 109 12.74 -30.15 38.38
C GLY A 109 11.83 -29.97 39.61
N ARG A 110 10.57 -29.59 39.40
CA ARG A 110 9.55 -29.52 40.46
C ARG A 110 9.18 -30.89 41.04
N ALA A 111 9.18 -31.95 40.22
CA ALA A 111 8.94 -33.31 40.67
C ALA A 111 10.11 -33.80 41.54
N SER A 112 11.36 -33.63 41.08
CA SER A 112 12.56 -33.97 41.87
C SER A 112 12.68 -33.17 43.16
N GLY A 113 12.19 -31.92 43.19
CA GLY A 113 12.09 -31.10 44.40
C GLY A 113 11.04 -31.57 45.42
N ARG A 114 10.16 -32.51 45.05
CA ARG A 114 9.27 -33.22 45.97
C ARG A 114 9.81 -34.63 46.23
N GLY A 115 10.89 -34.70 47.01
CA GLY A 115 11.36 -35.97 47.57
C GLY A 115 10.25 -36.70 48.34
N PRO A 116 10.30 -38.04 48.42
CA PRO A 116 9.27 -38.83 49.06
C PRO A 116 9.15 -38.46 50.54
N ARG A 117 7.93 -38.11 50.99
CA ARG A 117 7.62 -38.03 52.41
C ARG A 117 7.69 -39.43 52.99
N THR A 118 8.78 -39.74 53.69
CA THR A 118 8.99 -41.01 54.38
C THR A 118 7.89 -41.23 55.40
N ALA A 119 7.11 -42.30 55.24
CA ALA A 119 6.09 -42.71 56.19
C ALA A 119 6.71 -43.37 57.43
N GLN A 120 7.43 -42.58 58.23
CA GLN A 120 7.59 -42.86 59.66
C GLN A 120 6.34 -42.30 60.37
N GLY A 121 5.69 -43.02 61.28
CA GLY A 121 5.88 -44.41 61.67
C GLY A 121 5.03 -44.67 62.92
N ALA A 122 4.12 -45.63 62.89
CA ALA A 122 3.25 -45.91 64.04
C ALA A 122 4.06 -46.58 65.16
N GLY A 123 4.43 -45.83 66.18
CA GLY A 123 5.33 -46.27 67.26
C GLY A 123 4.92 -45.72 68.62
N THR A 124 4.31 -46.60 69.41
CA THR A 124 3.91 -46.46 70.82
C THR A 124 4.86 -45.66 71.74
N GLY A 125 4.32 -44.74 72.55
CA GLY A 125 5.02 -44.12 73.69
C GLY A 125 4.04 -43.40 74.62
N ARG A 126 3.96 -43.81 75.91
CA ARG A 126 2.94 -43.33 76.86
C ARG A 126 3.53 -43.05 78.26
N GLY A 127 3.56 -41.78 78.67
CA GLY A 127 3.39 -41.35 80.07
C GLY A 127 4.63 -41.08 80.97
N ALA A 128 4.59 -39.90 81.62
CA ALA A 128 5.11 -39.54 82.96
C ALA A 128 6.64 -39.52 83.25
N GLY A 129 7.10 -38.66 84.19
CA GLY A 129 8.55 -38.57 84.53
C GLY A 129 9.10 -37.73 85.71
N SER A 130 8.44 -36.67 86.21
CA SER A 130 8.79 -35.88 87.44
C SER A 130 10.12 -35.05 87.51
N GLY A 131 10.24 -34.19 88.55
CA GLY A 131 11.41 -33.33 88.90
C GLY A 131 11.46 -31.96 88.20
N VAL A 132 11.25 -30.76 88.79
CA VAL A 132 11.39 -30.15 90.15
C VAL A 132 12.82 -29.77 90.57
N VAL A 133 13.12 -28.46 90.59
CA VAL A 133 13.86 -27.66 91.62
C VAL A 133 13.98 -26.18 91.16
N GLU A 134 14.04 -25.26 92.13
CA GLU A 134 14.14 -23.77 92.01
C GLU A 134 15.42 -23.25 92.74
N PRO A 135 15.75 -21.94 92.86
CA PRO A 135 15.63 -20.78 91.95
C PRO A 135 16.91 -19.87 91.93
N GLY A 136 16.86 -18.72 91.24
CA GLY A 136 17.78 -17.57 91.42
C GLY A 136 18.73 -17.26 90.23
N GLY A 137 19.27 -16.05 90.06
CA GLY A 137 18.99 -14.77 90.76
C GLY A 137 19.85 -13.57 90.26
N ILE A 138 19.20 -12.39 90.16
CA ILE A 138 19.71 -10.98 90.20
C ILE A 138 21.07 -10.60 89.55
N GLY A 139 21.03 -9.61 88.62
CA GLY A 139 22.15 -8.71 88.27
C GLY A 139 22.89 -9.04 86.96
N SER A 140 23.55 -8.11 86.24
CA SER A 140 23.71 -6.64 86.39
C SER A 140 24.09 -6.00 85.04
N GLY A 141 24.04 -4.66 84.92
CA GLY A 141 24.68 -3.91 83.80
C GLY A 141 26.21 -3.78 83.97
N PRO A 142 26.94 -2.86 83.29
CA PRO A 142 26.44 -1.55 82.80
C PRO A 142 27.08 -0.95 81.49
N ALA A 143 26.64 0.30 81.18
CA ALA A 143 27.40 1.42 80.57
C ALA A 143 27.78 1.48 79.06
N GLY A 144 27.80 2.72 78.54
CA GLY A 144 28.35 3.16 77.24
C GLY A 144 29.81 3.65 77.36
N PRO A 145 30.30 4.68 76.61
CA PRO A 145 29.60 5.84 75.99
C PRO A 145 29.87 5.94 74.44
N GLY A 146 29.56 7.01 73.69
CA GLY A 146 28.74 8.22 73.94
C GLY A 146 29.41 9.58 73.64
N THR A 147 29.17 10.15 72.43
CA THR A 147 29.45 11.56 72.02
C THR A 147 28.41 11.98 70.95
N VAL A 148 27.43 12.86 71.19
CA VAL A 148 27.44 14.36 71.23
C VAL A 148 27.27 15.02 69.83
N GLY A 149 26.32 15.98 69.73
CA GLY A 149 25.96 16.77 68.52
C GLY A 149 26.78 18.08 68.36
N PRO A 150 26.25 19.22 67.84
CA PRO A 150 24.84 19.67 67.66
C PRO A 150 24.47 20.00 66.17
N GLY A 151 23.35 20.63 65.76
CA GLY A 151 22.06 21.00 66.41
C GLY A 151 21.43 22.31 65.88
N THR A 152 20.08 22.43 65.92
CA THR A 152 19.24 23.67 65.76
C THR A 152 19.27 24.46 64.42
N ALA A 153 18.28 25.25 63.99
CA ALA A 153 16.81 25.33 64.21
C ALA A 153 16.19 26.42 63.27
N GLY A 154 14.86 26.49 63.10
CA GLY A 154 14.14 27.71 62.66
C GLY A 154 13.23 27.59 61.40
N PRO A 155 12.21 28.47 61.21
CA PRO A 155 11.14 28.28 60.21
C PRO A 155 10.89 29.49 59.26
N GLU A 156 9.75 29.45 58.53
CA GLU A 156 9.17 30.51 57.66
C GLU A 156 9.91 30.75 56.31
N GLY A 157 9.26 31.10 55.19
CA GLY A 157 7.83 31.27 54.89
C GLY A 157 7.56 31.48 53.38
N ASP A 158 6.28 31.65 53.02
CA ASP A 158 5.73 32.11 51.73
C ASP A 158 5.91 31.33 50.40
N ALA A 159 4.92 31.58 49.54
CA ALA A 159 4.75 31.22 48.12
C ALA A 159 4.33 32.53 47.38
N PRO A 160 4.14 32.62 46.03
CA PRO A 160 3.99 31.54 45.05
C PRO A 160 4.66 31.75 43.67
N GLY A 161 4.51 30.77 42.76
CA GLY A 161 4.26 31.07 41.33
C GLY A 161 5.21 30.50 40.29
N GLY A 162 4.66 29.66 39.38
CA GLY A 162 4.83 29.87 37.93
C GLY A 162 5.93 29.12 37.17
N ILE A 163 5.49 28.13 36.36
CA ILE A 163 5.96 27.82 34.98
C ILE A 163 7.47 27.56 34.73
N GLY A 164 7.82 26.37 34.25
CA GLY A 164 9.09 26.15 33.54
C GLY A 164 9.54 24.67 33.46
N PRO A 165 10.04 24.14 32.33
CA PRO A 165 10.12 22.69 32.13
C PRO A 165 11.54 22.07 32.16
N GLY A 166 11.58 20.84 32.64
CA GLY A 166 12.66 19.83 32.54
C GLY A 166 12.17 18.53 33.19
N GLY A 167 12.72 17.35 32.95
CA GLY A 167 13.86 16.96 32.11
C GLY A 167 14.42 15.61 32.61
N ALA A 168 14.95 14.77 31.71
CA ALA A 168 15.39 13.39 31.97
C ALA A 168 14.27 12.37 32.36
N GLY A 169 14.42 11.07 32.08
CA GLY A 169 15.47 10.41 31.28
C GLY A 169 15.32 8.88 31.20
N ALA A 170 16.29 8.24 30.52
CA ALA A 170 16.94 6.94 30.78
C ALA A 170 16.19 5.83 31.58
N GLN A 171 16.27 4.53 31.28
CA GLN A 171 17.10 3.72 30.36
C GLN A 171 16.50 2.28 30.30
N THR A 172 16.88 1.29 29.48
CA THR A 172 17.86 1.15 28.38
C THR A 172 17.44 0.00 27.44
N LEU A 173 18.20 -0.28 26.37
CA LEU A 173 18.08 -1.54 25.60
C LEU A 173 19.48 -2.06 25.21
N VAL A 174 19.75 -3.34 25.46
CA VAL A 174 21.07 -3.97 25.20
C VAL A 174 21.12 -4.54 23.78
N GLY A 175 22.09 -4.08 22.98
CA GLY A 175 22.42 -4.66 21.68
C GLY A 175 23.78 -5.35 21.71
N THR A 176 23.85 -6.58 21.20
CA THR A 176 25.11 -7.34 21.09
C THR A 176 25.66 -7.21 19.67
N ALA A 177 26.87 -6.67 19.51
CA ALA A 177 27.50 -6.45 18.22
C ALA A 177 28.60 -7.46 17.91
N VAL A 178 28.69 -7.85 16.64
CA VAL A 178 29.81 -8.53 15.98
C VAL A 178 29.91 -7.88 14.59
N GLY A 179 31.07 -7.50 14.06
CA GLY A 179 32.43 -7.63 14.58
C GLY A 179 33.40 -7.74 13.41
N VAL A 180 33.81 -6.60 12.86
CA VAL A 180 34.69 -6.49 11.68
C VAL A 180 35.91 -5.63 12.05
N PRO A 181 37.15 -6.08 11.78
CA PRO A 181 38.35 -5.30 12.10
C PRO A 181 38.61 -4.21 11.06
N ALA A 182 39.19 -3.09 11.51
CA ALA A 182 39.74 -2.03 10.66
C ALA A 182 41.27 -1.98 10.82
N GLY A 183 41.98 -1.37 9.87
CA GLY A 183 43.39 -1.02 10.06
C GLY A 183 44.23 -0.83 8.80
N ALA A 184 44.17 0.37 8.20
CA ALA A 184 45.33 1.05 7.58
C ALA A 184 44.95 2.49 7.16
N GLU A 185 45.68 3.48 7.66
CA GLU A 185 45.67 4.90 7.29
C GLU A 185 47.02 5.51 7.73
N PRO A 186 47.44 6.70 7.25
CA PRO A 186 47.08 7.41 6.01
C PRO A 186 48.35 7.82 5.20
N ALA A 187 48.18 8.44 4.02
CA ALA A 187 49.25 9.20 3.35
C ALA A 187 48.70 10.28 2.39
N GLU A 188 49.16 11.53 2.59
CA GLU A 188 48.97 12.72 1.73
C GLU A 188 50.23 13.60 1.85
N PRO A 189 50.45 14.60 0.97
CA PRO A 189 50.16 14.66 -0.46
C PRO A 189 51.41 15.07 -1.28
N ALA A 190 51.37 15.01 -2.62
CA ALA A 190 52.46 15.55 -3.46
C ALA A 190 52.03 16.00 -4.87
N GLU A 191 52.23 17.29 -5.16
CA GLU A 191 52.23 17.97 -6.48
C GLU A 191 53.03 19.29 -6.31
N PRO A 192 53.40 20.06 -7.37
CA PRO A 192 53.14 19.88 -8.81
C PRO A 192 54.38 19.99 -9.73
N ALA A 193 54.28 19.51 -10.98
CA ALA A 193 54.97 19.97 -12.20
C ALA A 193 54.47 19.15 -13.42
N GLY A 194 54.39 19.63 -14.67
CA GLY A 194 54.66 20.97 -15.23
C GLY A 194 55.20 20.87 -16.67
N ALA A 195 54.67 21.68 -17.60
CA ALA A 195 55.01 21.76 -19.04
C ALA A 195 54.65 20.53 -19.93
N ASP A 196 54.51 20.61 -21.26
CA ASP A 196 54.01 21.66 -22.17
C ASP A 196 53.74 21.03 -23.58
N ALA A 197 53.00 21.72 -24.47
CA ALA A 197 52.88 21.65 -25.94
C ALA A 197 53.11 20.33 -26.75
N GLY A 198 52.29 20.06 -27.79
CA GLY A 198 52.68 19.09 -28.84
C GLY A 198 51.63 18.62 -29.87
N VAL A 199 51.43 19.40 -30.93
CA VAL A 199 50.70 19.06 -32.18
C VAL A 199 51.21 17.78 -32.88
N GLY A 200 50.35 16.98 -33.55
CA GLY A 200 50.80 16.19 -34.72
C GLY A 200 50.06 14.92 -35.18
N ALA A 201 49.14 15.07 -36.14
CA ALA A 201 48.85 14.20 -37.31
C ALA A 201 49.12 12.65 -37.33
N ASP A 202 48.01 11.91 -37.47
CA ASP A 202 47.67 11.05 -38.64
C ASP A 202 48.26 9.61 -38.84
N THR A 203 47.53 8.84 -39.66
CA THR A 203 47.81 7.55 -40.32
C THR A 203 47.63 6.23 -39.56
N GLY A 204 47.14 5.19 -40.28
CA GLY A 204 47.96 3.97 -40.34
C GLY A 204 47.37 2.61 -39.93
N ALA A 205 46.18 2.23 -40.40
CA ALA A 205 45.74 0.86 -40.74
C ALA A 205 46.40 -0.43 -40.15
N SER A 206 45.54 -1.35 -39.70
CA SER A 206 45.64 -2.82 -39.89
C SER A 206 46.78 -3.63 -39.24
N GLY A 207 46.42 -4.49 -38.27
CA GLY A 207 47.25 -5.63 -37.85
C GLY A 207 46.54 -6.52 -36.81
N ALA A 208 46.40 -7.81 -37.07
CA ALA A 208 45.76 -8.77 -36.16
C ALA A 208 46.65 -9.99 -35.91
N LEU A 209 46.53 -10.60 -34.71
CA LEU A 209 46.31 -12.04 -34.46
C LEU A 209 46.84 -12.52 -33.09
N SER A 210 46.08 -13.44 -32.49
CA SER A 210 46.47 -14.42 -31.45
C SER A 210 46.82 -13.93 -30.03
N GLY A 211 46.36 -14.56 -28.93
CA GLY A 211 45.35 -15.63 -28.83
C GLY A 211 45.37 -16.40 -27.50
N VAL A 212 44.33 -17.24 -27.30
CA VAL A 212 44.19 -18.31 -26.26
C VAL A 212 44.06 -17.85 -24.79
N GLY A 213 43.14 -18.37 -23.96
CA GLY A 213 42.04 -19.33 -24.23
C GLY A 213 41.36 -19.87 -22.95
N ALA A 214 40.32 -20.69 -23.14
CA ALA A 214 39.38 -21.28 -22.14
C ALA A 214 38.48 -20.26 -21.39
N GLY A 215 37.19 -20.53 -21.10
CA GLY A 215 36.35 -21.73 -21.28
C GLY A 215 35.89 -22.29 -19.92
N SER A 216 34.67 -22.80 -19.72
CA SER A 216 33.49 -23.01 -20.60
C SER A 216 32.25 -23.21 -19.67
N ALA A 217 30.97 -23.38 -20.07
CA ALA A 217 30.33 -23.64 -21.36
C ALA A 217 28.87 -23.14 -21.37
N VAL A 218 28.11 -23.44 -22.45
CA VAL A 218 26.64 -23.26 -22.56
C VAL A 218 26.03 -24.61 -23.00
N VAL A 219 24.80 -24.92 -22.57
CA VAL A 219 24.01 -26.05 -23.08
C VAL A 219 22.92 -25.51 -24.03
N ALA A 220 22.79 -26.13 -25.20
CA ALA A 220 21.74 -25.85 -26.17
C ALA A 220 21.21 -27.16 -26.76
N GLU A 221 19.89 -27.24 -26.99
CA GLU A 221 19.24 -28.29 -27.78
C GLU A 221 18.43 -27.67 -28.92
N ALA A 222 18.28 -28.40 -30.03
CA ALA A 222 17.72 -27.87 -31.26
C ALA A 222 16.73 -28.82 -31.98
N ARG A 223 15.53 -28.30 -32.20
CA ARG A 223 14.61 -28.49 -33.35
C ARG A 223 14.55 -29.85 -34.08
N THR A 224 13.35 -30.41 -34.06
CA THR A 224 12.58 -30.88 -35.25
C THR A 224 11.13 -30.36 -35.06
N GLY A 225 10.40 -29.75 -36.01
CA GLY A 225 10.06 -30.20 -37.36
C GLY A 225 8.68 -30.91 -37.33
N ALA A 226 7.69 -30.71 -38.21
CA ALA A 226 7.49 -29.77 -39.33
C ALA A 226 5.97 -29.73 -39.71
N GLY A 227 5.51 -28.79 -40.54
CA GLY A 227 4.14 -28.75 -41.08
C GLY A 227 3.84 -27.44 -41.84
N ALA A 228 3.10 -27.48 -42.96
CA ALA A 228 2.99 -26.34 -43.87
C ALA A 228 1.69 -26.25 -44.70
N SER A 229 1.20 -25.01 -44.87
CA SER A 229 0.46 -24.47 -46.03
C SER A 229 0.67 -22.94 -46.01
N ALA A 230 1.02 -22.21 -47.08
CA ALA A 230 0.60 -22.18 -48.48
C ALA A 230 -0.65 -21.30 -48.72
N GLY A 231 -0.41 -20.04 -49.10
CA GLY A 231 -1.37 -19.02 -49.54
C GLY A 231 -0.61 -17.88 -50.23
N THR A 232 -1.15 -17.31 -51.31
CA THR A 232 -0.32 -16.63 -52.35
C THR A 232 -0.83 -15.26 -52.81
N GLY A 233 0.12 -14.36 -53.14
CA GLY A 233 -0.11 -13.16 -53.96
C GLY A 233 -0.06 -11.83 -53.17
N SER A 234 0.43 -10.72 -53.72
CA SER A 234 1.16 -10.52 -54.99
C SER A 234 2.02 -9.26 -54.91
N LEU A 235 3.20 -9.26 -55.55
CA LEU A 235 3.97 -8.03 -55.76
C LEU A 235 3.29 -7.12 -56.80
N ARG A 236 3.49 -5.80 -56.66
CA ARG A 236 3.65 -4.86 -57.77
C ARG A 236 4.70 -3.81 -57.41
N THR A 237 5.52 -3.45 -58.39
CA THR A 237 6.59 -2.44 -58.33
C THR A 237 6.35 -1.38 -59.40
N ALA A 238 6.36 -0.11 -59.03
CA ALA A 238 6.38 1.08 -59.89
C ALA A 238 6.45 2.32 -58.98
N GLU A 239 7.03 3.46 -59.35
CA GLU A 239 8.18 3.74 -60.24
C GLU A 239 8.70 5.14 -59.88
N ALA A 240 9.92 5.51 -60.29
CA ALA A 240 10.46 6.86 -60.03
C ALA A 240 10.09 7.85 -61.15
N VAL A 241 9.74 9.09 -60.79
CA VAL A 241 9.58 10.21 -61.74
C VAL A 241 10.36 11.42 -61.22
N THR A 242 11.04 12.12 -62.12
CA THR A 242 12.00 13.19 -61.81
C THR A 242 11.62 14.52 -62.49
N SER A 243 11.47 15.59 -61.72
CA SER A 243 11.53 17.01 -62.16
C SER A 243 11.21 17.95 -60.97
N SER A 244 11.52 19.26 -60.98
CA SER A 244 12.70 20.01 -61.47
C SER A 244 12.49 21.49 -61.11
N ASP A 245 13.50 22.13 -60.50
CA ASP A 245 13.70 23.60 -60.41
C ASP A 245 12.60 24.47 -59.73
N GLY A 246 12.90 25.61 -59.10
CA GLY A 246 14.21 26.22 -58.82
C GLY A 246 14.11 27.52 -58.01
N ASP A 247 15.27 27.93 -57.47
CA ASP A 247 15.72 29.26 -57.01
C ASP A 247 14.79 30.35 -56.40
N LEU A 248 15.19 30.74 -55.18
CA LEU A 248 15.54 32.10 -54.74
C LEU A 248 14.61 33.30 -54.99
N SER A 249 14.24 33.98 -53.90
CA SER A 249 14.62 35.40 -53.74
C SER A 249 14.78 35.80 -52.27
N VAL A 250 15.58 36.83 -52.00
CA VAL A 250 15.85 37.41 -50.67
C VAL A 250 15.76 38.93 -50.77
N ALA A 251 14.95 39.58 -49.92
CA ALA A 251 15.10 40.98 -49.54
C ALA A 251 14.24 41.37 -48.34
N HIS A 252 14.87 41.89 -47.28
CA HIS A 252 14.24 42.92 -46.42
C HIS A 252 14.42 44.30 -47.08
N PRO A 253 13.64 45.31 -46.68
CA PRO A 253 14.29 46.35 -45.86
C PRO A 253 13.44 46.83 -44.66
N ASP A 254 14.12 47.45 -43.69
CA ASP A 254 13.51 48.13 -42.54
C ASP A 254 12.82 49.46 -42.93
N THR A 255 11.86 49.92 -42.12
CA THR A 255 11.88 51.32 -41.61
C THR A 255 10.94 51.60 -40.43
N ALA A 256 11.53 52.07 -39.32
CA ALA A 256 11.10 53.12 -38.35
C ALA A 256 9.62 53.36 -37.95
N GLY A 257 9.40 53.63 -36.64
CA GLY A 257 8.24 54.40 -36.12
C GLY A 257 7.48 53.71 -34.95
N VAL A 258 7.82 53.88 -33.65
CA VAL A 258 7.74 55.06 -32.75
C VAL A 258 6.36 55.27 -32.07
N THR A 259 6.36 55.21 -30.72
CA THR A 259 5.41 55.81 -29.75
C THR A 259 4.06 55.13 -29.40
N LEU A 260 4.09 54.42 -28.26
CA LEU A 260 3.25 54.54 -27.03
C LEU A 260 1.70 54.64 -27.08
N VAL A 261 1.10 53.75 -26.25
CA VAL A 261 -0.04 53.97 -25.32
C VAL A 261 -1.46 54.17 -25.89
N GLY A 262 -2.40 53.35 -25.39
CA GLY A 262 -3.74 53.85 -25.03
C GLY A 262 -4.93 52.90 -25.19
N HIS A 263 -5.39 52.32 -24.07
CA HIS A 263 -6.79 51.95 -23.75
C HIS A 263 -7.71 51.27 -24.79
N ALA A 264 -8.19 50.08 -24.41
CA ALA A 264 -9.52 49.58 -24.79
C ALA A 264 -10.56 50.02 -23.73
N PRO A 265 -11.86 49.62 -23.78
CA PRO A 265 -12.64 49.09 -24.91
C PRO A 265 -14.00 49.84 -25.12
N SER A 266 -14.68 49.64 -26.26
CA SER A 266 -16.15 49.82 -26.32
C SER A 266 -16.85 48.94 -27.35
N THR A 267 -17.74 48.11 -26.83
CA THR A 267 -18.88 47.39 -27.43
C THR A 267 -19.52 47.96 -28.71
N GLY A 268 -19.97 47.06 -29.61
CA GLY A 268 -21.36 47.12 -30.11
C GLY A 268 -21.65 46.78 -31.59
N HIS A 269 -22.75 46.04 -31.78
CA HIS A 269 -23.63 45.97 -32.96
C HIS A 269 -23.13 45.38 -34.31
N ALA A 270 -23.65 44.19 -34.61
CA ALA A 270 -24.06 43.72 -35.94
C ALA A 270 -25.52 44.24 -36.23
N PRO A 271 -26.29 43.85 -37.29
CA PRO A 271 -26.05 42.76 -38.28
C PRO A 271 -26.50 43.00 -39.75
N ALA A 272 -26.36 41.94 -40.57
CA ALA A 272 -27.02 41.68 -41.87
C ALA A 272 -26.53 42.50 -43.10
N THR A 273 -26.68 42.07 -44.36
CA THR A 273 -27.48 40.98 -45.00
C THR A 273 -26.68 40.14 -46.03
N GLY A 274 -27.21 38.98 -46.46
CA GLY A 274 -26.75 38.21 -47.64
C GLY A 274 -27.32 38.73 -48.99
N PRO A 275 -27.62 37.90 -50.03
CA PRO A 275 -27.75 36.42 -50.04
C PRO A 275 -27.28 35.67 -51.34
N ALA A 276 -27.71 34.40 -51.50
CA ALA A 276 -27.97 33.63 -52.76
C ALA A 276 -26.81 32.92 -53.52
N SER A 277 -26.99 31.78 -54.24
CA SER A 277 -28.05 30.71 -54.27
C SER A 277 -27.70 29.53 -55.24
N VAL A 278 -28.53 28.45 -55.27
CA VAL A 278 -28.69 27.39 -56.34
C VAL A 278 -27.56 26.34 -56.47
N ALA A 279 -27.73 25.03 -56.74
CA ALA A 279 -28.80 23.98 -56.64
C ALA A 279 -28.16 22.58 -56.96
N GLY A 280 -28.76 21.38 -56.83
CA GLY A 280 -30.06 20.91 -56.30
C GLY A 280 -30.39 19.44 -56.70
N SER A 281 -31.48 18.87 -56.15
CA SER A 281 -32.13 17.56 -56.45
C SER A 281 -31.39 16.27 -56.05
N ALA A 282 -32.03 15.18 -55.55
CA ALA A 282 -33.37 14.87 -54.98
C ALA A 282 -33.32 13.41 -54.39
N SER A 283 -34.26 12.83 -53.62
CA SER A 283 -35.56 13.21 -53.02
C SER A 283 -35.51 13.05 -51.47
N GLY A 284 -36.46 12.63 -50.60
CA GLY A 284 -37.83 12.03 -50.64
C GLY A 284 -37.82 10.50 -50.40
N THR A 285 -38.58 9.89 -49.46
CA THR A 285 -39.73 10.31 -48.61
C THR A 285 -39.58 9.82 -47.15
N GLU A 286 -40.28 10.26 -46.08
CA GLU A 286 -41.65 10.80 -45.83
C GLU A 286 -42.78 9.74 -45.72
N PRO A 287 -43.82 9.91 -44.86
CA PRO A 287 -44.34 11.19 -44.33
C PRO A 287 -44.76 11.33 -42.82
N THR A 288 -44.76 12.58 -42.29
CA THR A 288 -45.76 13.22 -41.35
C THR A 288 -45.99 12.67 -39.90
N GLU A 289 -46.38 13.39 -38.83
CA GLU A 289 -46.68 14.81 -38.42
C GLU A 289 -46.90 14.85 -36.84
N LEU A 290 -47.28 15.87 -36.04
CA LEU A 290 -47.67 17.31 -36.14
C LEU A 290 -47.55 18.03 -34.75
N THR A 291 -46.99 19.26 -34.64
CA THR A 291 -47.19 20.31 -33.57
C THR A 291 -46.92 19.98 -32.06
N GLY A 292 -46.81 20.93 -31.11
CA GLY A 292 -46.79 22.41 -31.17
C GLY A 292 -46.76 23.09 -29.76
N SER A 293 -46.37 24.37 -29.69
CA SER A 293 -46.05 25.21 -28.50
C SER A 293 -47.17 25.48 -27.46
N ALA A 294 -46.82 25.83 -26.20
CA ALA A 294 -46.98 27.20 -25.63
C ALA A 294 -46.82 27.32 -24.08
N ASP A 295 -46.08 28.36 -23.66
CA ASP A 295 -46.14 29.26 -22.47
C ASP A 295 -46.78 28.90 -21.11
N GLY A 296 -46.09 29.30 -20.03
CA GLY A 296 -46.63 29.45 -18.66
C GLY A 296 -45.58 29.98 -17.66
N ALA A 297 -45.91 30.96 -16.79
CA ALA A 297 -44.94 31.68 -15.93
C ALA A 297 -45.38 31.85 -14.46
N GLY A 298 -44.43 32.17 -13.57
CA GLY A 298 -44.60 32.38 -12.12
C GLY A 298 -43.83 31.31 -11.32
N HIS A 299 -42.81 31.56 -10.48
CA HIS A 299 -42.40 32.68 -9.59
C HIS A 299 -43.07 32.68 -8.21
N VAL A 300 -42.26 32.48 -7.16
CA VAL A 300 -42.58 32.41 -5.70
C VAL A 300 -43.48 31.20 -5.31
N GLY A 301 -43.24 30.46 -4.22
CA GLY A 301 -42.12 30.44 -3.27
C GLY A 301 -42.55 30.16 -1.82
N ARG A 302 -41.57 29.77 -0.98
CA ARG A 302 -41.65 29.61 0.50
C ARG A 302 -42.38 28.39 1.10
N ASP A 303 -41.91 28.07 2.30
CA ASP A 303 -42.52 27.39 3.45
C ASP A 303 -43.08 25.95 3.34
N GLY A 304 -42.46 25.03 4.10
CA GLY A 304 -43.13 23.86 4.70
C GLY A 304 -43.54 24.17 6.16
N PRO A 305 -43.58 23.22 7.12
CA PRO A 305 -43.40 21.77 7.03
C PRO A 305 -44.63 21.03 7.66
N THR A 306 -44.41 19.89 8.34
CA THR A 306 -45.43 19.02 9.04
C THR A 306 -46.34 18.21 8.10
N GLY A 307 -46.89 17.05 8.47
CA GLY A 307 -46.66 16.15 9.63
C GLY A 307 -47.14 14.74 9.24
N SER A 308 -46.42 13.65 9.55
CA SER A 308 -46.51 12.84 10.78
C SER A 308 -47.82 12.05 10.99
N VAL A 309 -47.69 10.73 11.20
CA VAL A 309 -48.71 9.75 11.67
C VAL A 309 -49.77 9.30 10.65
N GLY A 310 -50.05 7.98 10.57
CA GLY A 310 -51.07 7.43 9.67
C GLY A 310 -51.14 5.90 9.54
N SER A 311 -51.01 5.13 10.63
CA SER A 311 -51.10 3.66 10.59
C SER A 311 -52.55 3.15 10.54
N ALA A 312 -52.92 2.39 9.50
CA ALA A 312 -54.16 1.58 9.49
C ALA A 312 -54.05 0.30 8.65
N ARG A 313 -54.54 -0.83 9.21
CA ARG A 313 -55.00 -2.04 8.49
C ARG A 313 -56.53 -2.01 8.42
N PRO A 314 -57.15 -2.58 7.37
CA PRO A 314 -57.82 -3.90 7.49
C PRO A 314 -57.29 -4.88 6.41
N THR A 315 -57.37 -6.22 6.45
CA THR A 315 -58.24 -7.26 7.05
C THR A 315 -59.58 -7.54 6.36
N GLY A 316 -59.58 -8.62 5.55
CA GLY A 316 -60.70 -9.44 5.06
C GLY A 316 -60.08 -10.68 4.36
N SER A 317 -60.50 -11.96 4.48
CA SER A 317 -61.81 -12.65 4.56
C SER A 317 -62.21 -13.27 3.21
N THR A 318 -62.70 -14.51 3.04
CA THR A 318 -62.88 -15.73 3.89
C THR A 318 -63.29 -16.91 2.97
N GLU A 319 -62.92 -18.17 3.29
CA GLU A 319 -63.47 -19.49 2.79
C GLU A 319 -63.42 -19.82 1.27
N LEU A 320 -63.01 -21.02 0.78
CA LEU A 320 -63.43 -22.44 0.91
C LEU A 320 -64.64 -22.88 0.06
N ILE A 321 -64.45 -23.87 -0.84
CA ILE A 321 -65.18 -25.17 -0.96
C ILE A 321 -64.68 -25.99 -2.19
N GLU A 322 -65.10 -27.26 -2.29
CA GLU A 322 -64.46 -28.39 -3.02
C GLU A 322 -64.94 -28.67 -4.47
N GLY A 323 -64.23 -29.60 -5.15
CA GLY A 323 -64.64 -30.26 -6.40
C GLY A 323 -63.44 -30.94 -7.09
N SER A 324 -63.03 -32.17 -6.75
CA SER A 324 -63.65 -33.49 -7.06
C SER A 324 -63.58 -33.90 -8.54
N ASP A 325 -62.70 -34.86 -8.87
CA ASP A 325 -62.88 -35.73 -10.05
C ASP A 325 -62.28 -37.14 -9.81
N ARG A 326 -62.76 -38.19 -10.51
CA ARG A 326 -62.64 -39.59 -10.02
C ARG A 326 -62.82 -40.72 -11.07
N ALA A 327 -61.82 -41.60 -11.20
CA ALA A 327 -61.90 -42.94 -11.84
C ALA A 327 -60.73 -43.83 -11.33
N GLU A 328 -60.93 -45.01 -10.70
CA GLU A 328 -61.12 -46.37 -11.29
C GLU A 328 -59.80 -47.09 -11.73
N THR A 329 -59.55 -48.39 -11.51
CA THR A 329 -60.20 -49.44 -10.67
C THR A 329 -59.26 -50.63 -10.32
N VAL A 330 -59.60 -51.36 -9.24
CA VAL A 330 -59.38 -52.82 -8.96
C VAL A 330 -57.96 -53.45 -9.01
N GLY A 331 -57.57 -54.06 -7.87
CA GLY A 331 -56.55 -55.13 -7.80
C GLY A 331 -56.48 -55.77 -6.40
N ARG A 332 -56.77 -57.09 -6.26
CA ARG A 332 -56.83 -57.80 -4.96
C ARG A 332 -55.63 -58.73 -4.73
N SER A 333 -55.14 -58.81 -3.49
CA SER A 333 -54.85 -60.09 -2.81
C SER A 333 -54.68 -59.94 -1.29
N ARG A 334 -54.92 -61.04 -0.54
CA ARG A 334 -54.55 -61.27 0.87
C ARG A 334 -53.13 -61.89 0.89
N ALA A 335 -52.36 -61.99 1.98
CA ALA A 335 -52.60 -61.87 3.42
C ALA A 335 -51.38 -61.14 4.09
N ALA A 336 -51.04 -61.17 5.38
CA ALA A 336 -51.50 -61.94 6.55
C ALA A 336 -51.28 -61.16 7.88
N GLU A 337 -51.41 -61.83 9.02
CA GLU A 337 -51.30 -61.28 10.39
C GLU A 337 -49.95 -61.63 11.07
N GLY A 338 -49.59 -60.93 12.15
CA GLY A 338 -48.37 -61.22 12.92
C GLY A 338 -48.00 -60.17 13.98
N VAL A 339 -48.87 -59.92 14.97
CA VAL A 339 -48.64 -58.95 16.05
C VAL A 339 -48.51 -59.66 17.41
N GLN A 340 -47.47 -59.32 18.19
CA GLN A 340 -47.47 -59.28 19.68
C GLN A 340 -46.14 -58.69 20.23
N PRO A 341 -46.05 -58.26 21.52
CA PRO A 341 -45.58 -56.89 21.79
C PRO A 341 -44.44 -56.75 22.82
N VAL A 342 -44.35 -55.55 23.38
CA VAL A 342 -43.28 -54.96 24.21
C VAL A 342 -43.46 -55.24 25.72
N GLU A 343 -42.32 -55.51 26.40
CA GLU A 343 -41.87 -55.16 27.78
C GLU A 343 -42.86 -55.06 28.97
N VAL A 344 -42.41 -55.48 30.18
CA VAL A 344 -42.58 -54.87 31.54
C VAL A 344 -42.39 -55.90 32.67
N THR A 345 -41.83 -55.70 33.88
CA THR A 345 -40.76 -54.85 34.50
C THR A 345 -40.45 -55.43 35.93
N GLN A 346 -39.45 -54.91 36.66
CA GLN A 346 -39.26 -54.96 38.15
C GLN A 346 -38.53 -56.19 38.75
N LEU A 347 -37.75 -56.10 39.86
CA LEU A 347 -37.22 -54.97 40.66
C LEU A 347 -36.01 -55.36 41.57
N VAL A 348 -35.53 -54.39 42.36
CA VAL A 348 -34.68 -54.45 43.60
C VAL A 348 -33.16 -54.58 43.43
N GLY A 349 -32.40 -53.74 44.16
CA GLY A 349 -30.98 -54.01 44.46
C GLY A 349 -30.02 -52.80 44.49
N ALA A 350 -30.25 -51.79 45.34
CA ALA A 350 -29.30 -50.70 45.55
C ALA A 350 -28.49 -50.89 46.84
N ASP A 351 -27.15 -50.69 46.80
CA ASP A 351 -26.43 -49.71 47.64
C ASP A 351 -24.90 -49.72 47.41
N ARG A 352 -24.28 -48.54 47.20
CA ARG A 352 -23.12 -48.00 47.98
C ARG A 352 -22.36 -46.85 47.31
N ALA A 353 -21.75 -46.04 48.17
CA ALA A 353 -20.60 -45.15 47.93
C ALA A 353 -20.81 -43.97 46.97
N ALA A 354 -21.57 -42.97 47.43
CA ALA A 354 -21.44 -41.59 46.95
C ALA A 354 -20.07 -41.00 47.35
N GLY A 355 -19.03 -41.28 46.56
CA GLY A 355 -17.72 -40.67 46.73
C GLY A 355 -17.78 -39.18 46.38
N VAL A 356 -17.63 -38.30 47.37
CA VAL A 356 -17.52 -36.85 47.17
C VAL A 356 -16.13 -36.52 46.60
N GLY A 357 -15.93 -36.91 45.35
CA GLY A 357 -14.77 -36.54 44.55
C GLY A 357 -14.84 -35.07 44.23
N GLY A 358 -14.29 -34.23 45.12
CA GLY A 358 -14.19 -32.79 44.90
C GLY A 358 -13.54 -32.51 43.55
N THR A 359 -14.31 -31.93 42.63
CA THR A 359 -13.90 -31.67 41.26
C THR A 359 -12.94 -30.49 41.21
N ALA A 360 -11.69 -30.74 41.65
CA ALA A 360 -10.56 -29.87 41.41
C ALA A 360 -10.55 -29.50 39.92
N THR A 361 -10.82 -28.23 39.62
CA THR A 361 -11.08 -27.75 38.27
C THR A 361 -9.81 -27.84 37.45
N ALA A 362 -9.64 -29.00 36.78
CA ALA A 362 -8.43 -29.36 36.08
C ALA A 362 -8.05 -28.27 35.08
N GLY A 363 -6.94 -27.59 35.37
CA GLY A 363 -6.47 -26.45 34.59
C GLY A 363 -6.30 -26.81 33.10
N PRO A 364 -6.41 -25.82 32.19
CA PRO A 364 -6.31 -26.07 30.77
C PRO A 364 -5.01 -26.83 30.45
N SER A 365 -5.12 -27.97 29.75
CA SER A 365 -3.99 -28.87 29.50
C SER A 365 -2.78 -28.13 28.93
N ARG A 366 -1.55 -28.57 29.22
CA ARG A 366 -0.31 -27.89 28.76
C ARG A 366 -0.36 -27.56 27.25
N ARG A 367 -0.93 -28.46 26.43
CA ARG A 367 -1.15 -28.26 24.99
C ARG A 367 -2.09 -27.07 24.70
N LEU A 368 -3.22 -26.96 25.39
CA LEU A 368 -4.18 -25.87 25.25
C LEU A 368 -3.60 -24.54 25.76
N PHE A 369 -2.89 -24.56 26.90
CA PHE A 369 -2.18 -23.39 27.41
C PHE A 369 -1.14 -22.86 26.41
N VAL A 370 -0.26 -23.73 25.90
CA VAL A 370 0.75 -23.36 24.88
C VAL A 370 0.10 -22.87 23.59
N SER A 371 -0.98 -23.51 23.10
CA SER A 371 -1.69 -23.01 21.92
C SER A 371 -2.32 -21.63 22.15
N ARG A 372 -2.90 -21.37 23.32
CA ARG A 372 -3.48 -20.05 23.66
C ARG A 372 -2.41 -18.97 23.81
N LEU A 373 -1.28 -19.29 24.42
CA LEU A 373 -0.15 -18.36 24.56
C LEU A 373 0.42 -17.99 23.18
N VAL A 374 0.73 -18.98 22.34
CA VAL A 374 1.24 -18.72 20.98
C VAL A 374 0.24 -17.94 20.12
N ALA A 375 -1.05 -18.29 20.17
CA ALA A 375 -2.09 -17.57 19.43
C ALA A 375 -2.28 -16.12 19.95
N GLY A 376 -2.29 -15.92 21.27
CA GLY A 376 -2.42 -14.60 21.89
C GLY A 376 -1.24 -13.69 21.58
N THR A 377 -0.01 -14.20 21.68
CA THR A 377 1.21 -13.46 21.30
C THR A 377 1.23 -13.16 19.80
N ALA A 378 0.84 -14.11 18.94
CA ALA A 378 0.76 -13.88 17.49
C ALA A 378 -0.29 -12.82 17.11
N PHE A 379 -1.46 -12.82 17.76
CA PHE A 379 -2.48 -11.80 17.57
C PHE A 379 -2.05 -10.41 18.05
N ALA A 380 -1.42 -10.34 19.23
CA ALA A 380 -0.88 -9.09 19.75
C ALA A 380 0.20 -8.50 18.83
N ALA A 381 1.14 -9.34 18.38
CA ALA A 381 2.18 -8.93 17.43
C ALA A 381 1.60 -8.48 16.08
N ALA A 382 0.70 -9.26 15.48
CA ALA A 382 0.08 -8.91 14.20
C ALA A 382 -0.74 -7.61 14.29
N THR A 383 -1.55 -7.46 15.34
CA THR A 383 -2.35 -6.24 15.57
C THR A 383 -1.46 -5.02 15.83
N ALA A 384 -0.36 -5.18 16.57
CA ALA A 384 0.60 -4.10 16.80
C ALA A 384 1.32 -3.67 15.51
N THR A 385 1.79 -4.62 14.70
CA THR A 385 2.45 -4.34 13.40
C THR A 385 1.49 -3.65 12.43
N VAL A 386 0.25 -4.14 12.30
CA VAL A 386 -0.78 -3.52 11.46
C VAL A 386 -1.17 -2.13 11.97
N GLY A 387 -1.36 -1.98 13.29
CA GLY A 387 -1.72 -0.71 13.90
C GLY A 387 -0.63 0.36 13.75
N ALA A 388 0.64 -0.01 13.94
CA ALA A 388 1.77 0.89 13.72
C ALA A 388 1.93 1.28 12.25
N GLY A 389 1.81 0.30 11.33
CA GLY A 389 1.90 0.56 9.89
C GLY A 389 0.73 1.38 9.35
N ALA A 390 -0.47 1.23 9.94
CA ALA A 390 -1.63 2.06 9.63
C ALA A 390 -1.49 3.49 10.18
N TYR A 391 -1.02 3.63 11.42
CA TYR A 391 -0.76 4.93 12.02
C TYR A 391 0.25 5.73 11.19
N GLY A 392 1.31 5.10 10.69
CA GLY A 392 2.27 5.73 9.78
C GLY A 392 1.63 6.32 8.52
N VAL A 393 0.84 5.52 7.78
CA VAL A 393 0.12 5.97 6.57
C VAL A 393 -0.86 7.11 6.92
N LEU A 394 -1.72 6.90 7.92
CA LEU A 394 -2.80 7.85 8.24
C LEU A 394 -2.27 9.18 8.79
N ASN A 395 -1.14 9.18 9.52
CA ASN A 395 -0.49 10.39 9.99
C ASN A 395 0.14 11.22 8.85
N GLY A 396 0.51 10.58 7.74
CA GLY A 396 1.03 11.21 6.52
C GLY A 396 2.51 10.93 6.27
N PRO A 397 2.98 11.13 5.02
CA PRO A 397 4.34 10.82 4.59
C PRO A 397 5.41 11.67 5.29
N LYS A 398 6.62 11.10 5.42
CA LYS A 398 7.79 11.86 5.90
C LYS A 398 8.50 12.58 4.75
N VAL A 399 9.10 13.72 5.05
CA VAL A 399 10.02 14.39 4.12
C VAL A 399 11.37 13.67 4.11
N LYS A 400 11.82 13.26 2.93
CA LYS A 400 13.21 12.84 2.67
C LYS A 400 13.91 13.90 1.82
N ARG A 401 15.24 13.90 1.84
CA ARG A 401 16.09 14.75 0.99
C ARG A 401 17.16 13.89 0.33
N VAL A 402 17.45 14.16 -0.94
CA VAL A 402 18.53 13.51 -1.69
C VAL A 402 19.14 14.53 -2.65
N THR A 403 20.47 14.59 -2.70
CA THR A 403 21.19 15.45 -3.65
C THR A 403 21.62 14.59 -4.84
N VAL A 404 21.25 14.99 -6.06
CA VAL A 404 21.52 14.24 -7.28
C VAL A 404 22.49 15.04 -8.18
N PRO A 405 23.74 14.58 -8.37
CA PRO A 405 24.73 15.28 -9.16
C PRO A 405 24.52 15.02 -10.66
N LEU A 406 24.21 16.08 -11.42
CA LEU A 406 24.00 16.04 -12.87
C LEU A 406 25.19 16.69 -13.58
N ALA A 407 25.72 16.04 -14.62
CA ALA A 407 26.92 16.50 -15.33
C ALA A 407 26.65 17.74 -16.19
N LYS A 408 25.51 17.76 -16.88
CA LYS A 408 25.09 18.82 -17.80
C LYS A 408 24.38 20.00 -17.13
N LEU A 409 24.09 19.91 -15.83
CA LEU A 409 23.36 20.96 -15.10
C LEU A 409 24.29 22.17 -14.89
N PRO A 410 23.91 23.39 -15.32
CA PRO A 410 24.76 24.57 -15.17
C PRO A 410 24.80 25.06 -13.72
N ARG A 411 25.84 25.82 -13.38
CA ARG A 411 26.00 26.46 -12.05
C ARG A 411 24.74 27.20 -11.57
N SER A 412 24.02 27.85 -12.48
CA SER A 412 22.80 28.62 -12.19
C SER A 412 21.60 27.80 -11.69
N ALA A 413 21.64 26.47 -11.85
CA ALA A 413 20.60 25.54 -11.39
C ALA A 413 21.10 24.61 -10.26
N HIS A 414 22.29 24.83 -9.72
CA HIS A 414 22.76 24.12 -8.53
C HIS A 414 21.88 24.47 -7.32
N GLY A 415 21.42 23.46 -6.59
CA GLY A 415 20.53 23.63 -5.43
C GLY A 415 19.04 23.79 -5.80
N PHE A 416 18.66 23.52 -7.05
CA PHE A 416 17.25 23.52 -7.47
C PHE A 416 16.50 22.33 -6.83
N ARG A 417 15.39 22.59 -6.13
CA ARG A 417 14.70 21.57 -5.31
C ARG A 417 13.36 21.16 -5.90
N ILE A 418 13.28 19.93 -6.38
CA ILE A 418 12.06 19.27 -6.85
C ILE A 418 11.43 18.50 -5.67
N ALA A 419 10.21 18.81 -5.28
CA ALA A 419 9.43 17.95 -4.39
C ALA A 419 8.75 16.84 -5.21
N VAL A 420 9.30 15.64 -5.14
CA VAL A 420 8.80 14.42 -5.79
C VAL A 420 7.81 13.72 -4.88
N VAL A 421 6.62 13.41 -5.42
CA VAL A 421 5.58 12.63 -4.76
C VAL A 421 4.93 11.69 -5.79
N SER A 422 4.47 10.54 -5.34
CA SER A 422 3.76 9.52 -6.13
C SER A 422 2.86 8.71 -5.20
N ASP A 423 2.07 7.80 -5.76
CA ASP A 423 1.35 6.74 -5.03
C ASP A 423 0.52 7.35 -3.87
N ILE A 424 -0.23 8.41 -4.18
CA ILE A 424 -1.08 9.13 -3.22
C ILE A 424 -2.37 8.34 -2.94
N HIS A 425 -2.90 7.64 -3.95
CA HIS A 425 -4.12 6.81 -3.90
C HIS A 425 -5.26 7.45 -3.10
N LEU A 426 -5.70 8.64 -3.52
CA LEU A 426 -6.96 9.20 -3.02
C LEU A 426 -8.09 8.25 -3.39
N GLY A 427 -8.92 7.89 -2.42
CA GLY A 427 -9.84 6.77 -2.59
C GLY A 427 -10.73 6.50 -1.38
N PRO A 428 -11.38 5.31 -1.32
CA PRO A 428 -12.35 4.98 -0.27
C PRO A 428 -11.82 5.00 1.18
N ILE A 429 -10.50 5.04 1.38
CA ILE A 429 -9.86 5.19 2.70
C ILE A 429 -9.12 6.53 2.82
N LEU A 430 -8.26 6.86 1.85
CA LEU A 430 -7.42 8.06 1.88
C LEU A 430 -8.15 9.25 1.23
N GLY A 431 -9.24 9.70 1.83
CA GLY A 431 -9.99 10.87 1.36
C GLY A 431 -9.31 12.21 1.67
N ARG A 432 -9.98 13.31 1.28
CA ARG A 432 -9.58 14.74 1.38
C ARG A 432 -8.60 15.11 2.50
N SER A 433 -8.86 14.72 3.75
CA SER A 433 -7.98 15.10 4.88
C SER A 433 -6.54 14.60 4.71
N PHE A 434 -6.35 13.48 3.99
CA PHE A 434 -5.04 12.94 3.66
C PHE A 434 -4.34 13.80 2.59
N ALA A 435 -5.03 14.19 1.51
CA ALA A 435 -4.53 15.17 0.55
C ALA A 435 -4.13 16.49 1.25
N GLU A 436 -4.93 16.99 2.18
CA GLU A 436 -4.61 18.15 3.01
C GLU A 436 -3.39 17.94 3.93
N ARG A 437 -3.00 16.71 4.25
CA ARG A 437 -1.73 16.42 4.94
C ARG A 437 -0.57 16.38 3.95
N VAL A 438 -0.71 15.69 2.81
CA VAL A 438 0.29 15.64 1.73
C VAL A 438 0.67 17.04 1.24
N VAL A 439 -0.31 17.86 0.84
CA VAL A 439 -0.11 19.24 0.33
C VAL A 439 0.61 20.13 1.36
N ARG A 440 0.23 20.01 2.63
CA ARG A 440 0.86 20.75 3.73
C ARG A 440 2.33 20.34 3.92
N THR A 441 2.61 19.04 3.86
CA THR A 441 3.98 18.52 3.95
C THR A 441 4.81 18.97 2.74
N ILE A 442 4.29 18.87 1.51
CA ILE A 442 4.98 19.37 0.30
C ILE A 442 5.31 20.86 0.44
N ASN A 443 4.31 21.71 0.71
CA ASN A 443 4.50 23.15 0.85
C ASN A 443 5.49 23.52 1.97
N SER A 444 5.55 22.74 3.06
CA SER A 444 6.52 22.96 4.16
C SER A 444 7.98 22.73 3.75
N THR A 445 8.24 22.06 2.63
CA THR A 445 9.60 21.93 2.06
C THR A 445 10.06 23.14 1.26
N GLN A 446 9.14 24.08 0.97
CA GLN A 446 9.34 25.27 0.13
C GLN A 446 10.04 24.96 -1.21
N PRO A 447 9.52 24.01 -2.03
CA PRO A 447 10.21 23.54 -3.21
C PRO A 447 10.20 24.57 -4.34
N ASP A 448 11.15 24.45 -5.26
CA ASP A 448 11.22 25.28 -6.46
C ASP A 448 10.27 24.74 -7.54
N LEU A 449 10.05 23.42 -7.59
CA LEU A 449 9.11 22.71 -8.46
C LEU A 449 8.47 21.53 -7.72
N ILE A 450 7.22 21.17 -8.04
CA ILE A 450 6.57 19.94 -7.53
C ILE A 450 6.34 18.99 -8.70
N ALA A 451 6.70 17.72 -8.53
CA ALA A 451 6.47 16.65 -9.49
C ALA A 451 5.60 15.56 -8.83
N ILE A 452 4.37 15.40 -9.34
CA ILE A 452 3.48 14.28 -9.02
C ILE A 452 3.65 13.22 -10.10
N VAL A 453 4.11 12.03 -9.72
CA VAL A 453 4.65 11.04 -10.65
C VAL A 453 3.75 9.81 -10.75
N GLY A 454 2.46 10.05 -11.03
CA GLY A 454 1.43 9.02 -11.17
C GLY A 454 0.81 8.50 -9.87
N ASP A 455 -0.26 7.71 -10.04
CA ASP A 455 -1.04 7.05 -8.99
C ASP A 455 -1.54 8.04 -7.93
N LEU A 456 -2.27 9.04 -8.40
CA LEU A 456 -2.94 10.04 -7.60
C LEU A 456 -4.18 9.46 -6.90
N VAL A 457 -4.88 8.51 -7.53
CA VAL A 457 -6.26 8.11 -7.21
C VAL A 457 -6.52 6.60 -7.29
N ASP A 458 -7.66 6.17 -6.74
CA ASP A 458 -8.17 4.77 -6.74
C ASP A 458 -9.68 4.75 -7.15
N GLY A 459 -10.13 5.67 -8.01
CA GLY A 459 -11.54 5.82 -8.42
C GLY A 459 -11.78 7.04 -9.34
N ASP A 460 -13.02 7.25 -9.78
CA ASP A 460 -13.38 8.32 -10.74
C ASP A 460 -13.46 9.73 -10.13
N VAL A 461 -13.47 10.74 -11.00
CA VAL A 461 -13.53 12.17 -10.63
C VAL A 461 -14.83 12.53 -9.90
N ALA A 462 -15.95 11.86 -10.21
CA ALA A 462 -17.24 12.16 -9.59
C ALA A 462 -17.27 11.77 -8.09
N ASP A 463 -16.64 10.65 -7.72
CA ASP A 463 -16.46 10.23 -6.33
C ASP A 463 -15.30 10.97 -5.61
N LEU A 464 -14.24 11.37 -6.33
CA LEU A 464 -12.96 11.78 -5.71
C LEU A 464 -12.46 13.20 -5.97
N GLY A 465 -12.98 13.97 -6.94
CA GLY A 465 -12.61 15.38 -7.15
C GLY A 465 -12.66 16.23 -5.86
N PRO A 466 -13.71 16.13 -5.03
CA PRO A 466 -13.77 16.80 -3.72
C PRO A 466 -12.69 16.38 -2.70
N ALA A 467 -12.01 15.25 -2.93
CA ALA A 467 -10.83 14.80 -2.20
C ALA A 467 -9.51 15.27 -2.83
N ALA A 468 -9.48 15.52 -4.14
CA ALA A 468 -8.36 16.06 -4.91
C ALA A 468 -8.24 17.60 -4.79
N GLU A 469 -9.34 18.34 -4.58
CA GLU A 469 -9.39 19.80 -4.40
C GLU A 469 -8.25 20.44 -3.55
N PRO A 470 -7.72 19.82 -2.47
CA PRO A 470 -6.56 20.34 -1.75
C PRO A 470 -5.30 20.54 -2.59
N LEU A 471 -5.13 19.83 -3.72
CA LEU A 471 -3.98 19.93 -4.62
C LEU A 471 -3.85 21.32 -5.26
N ALA A 472 -4.96 22.04 -5.48
CA ALA A 472 -4.97 23.44 -5.92
C ALA A 472 -4.36 24.41 -4.89
N ARG A 473 -3.95 23.92 -3.70
CA ARG A 473 -3.19 24.67 -2.69
C ARG A 473 -1.68 24.33 -2.70
N LEU A 474 -1.18 23.51 -3.62
CA LEU A 474 0.26 23.29 -3.82
C LEU A 474 0.96 24.58 -4.26
N ARG A 475 2.19 24.79 -3.79
CA ARG A 475 2.96 26.03 -4.02
C ARG A 475 4.43 25.75 -4.30
N ALA A 476 4.84 26.04 -5.53
CA ALA A 476 6.23 26.02 -5.99
C ALA A 476 6.46 27.16 -7.00
N ARG A 477 7.71 27.61 -7.14
CA ARG A 477 8.07 28.76 -8.01
C ARG A 477 7.83 28.47 -9.49
N HIS A 478 8.11 27.25 -9.91
CA HIS A 478 7.98 26.77 -11.28
C HIS A 478 6.72 25.91 -11.48
N GLY A 479 5.77 25.96 -10.53
CA GLY A 479 4.51 25.23 -10.61
C GLY A 479 4.60 23.74 -10.21
N THR A 480 3.49 23.05 -10.47
CA THR A 480 3.31 21.61 -10.20
C THR A 480 3.09 20.89 -11.54
N TYR A 481 3.84 19.82 -11.76
CA TYR A 481 3.74 18.96 -12.94
C TYR A 481 3.21 17.57 -12.56
N PHE A 482 2.51 16.94 -13.49
CA PHE A 482 1.84 15.65 -13.32
C PHE A 482 2.15 14.73 -14.52
N VAL A 483 2.41 13.44 -14.26
CA VAL A 483 2.30 12.36 -15.25
C VAL A 483 1.33 11.31 -14.75
N THR A 484 0.66 10.61 -15.66
CA THR A 484 -0.21 9.48 -15.33
C THR A 484 0.60 8.31 -14.75
N GLY A 485 -0.01 7.59 -13.80
CA GLY A 485 0.35 6.24 -13.41
C GLY A 485 -0.71 5.24 -13.90
N ASN A 486 -0.51 3.95 -13.60
CA ASN A 486 -1.45 2.93 -14.08
C ASN A 486 -2.84 3.05 -13.41
N HIS A 487 -2.94 3.68 -12.24
CA HIS A 487 -4.23 3.88 -11.56
C HIS A 487 -5.11 4.94 -12.21
N GLU A 488 -4.53 5.93 -12.91
CA GLU A 488 -5.33 6.89 -13.68
C GLU A 488 -6.04 6.21 -14.86
N TYR A 489 -5.35 5.36 -15.63
CA TYR A 489 -5.98 4.56 -16.70
C TYR A 489 -7.05 3.60 -16.14
N PHE A 490 -6.79 2.96 -14.99
CA PHE A 490 -7.82 2.14 -14.31
C PHE A 490 -9.03 2.94 -13.79
N SER A 491 -8.92 4.27 -13.73
CA SER A 491 -9.91 5.20 -13.20
C SER A 491 -10.45 6.19 -14.25
N GLY A 492 -10.14 5.97 -15.54
CA GLY A 492 -10.38 6.91 -16.64
C GLY A 492 -9.36 8.04 -16.67
N ALA A 493 -8.31 7.92 -17.48
CA ALA A 493 -7.19 8.86 -17.48
C ALA A 493 -7.58 10.27 -17.98
N GLU A 494 -8.38 10.37 -19.04
CA GLU A 494 -8.81 11.63 -19.66
C GLU A 494 -9.47 12.59 -18.66
N GLN A 495 -10.49 12.13 -17.92
CA GLN A 495 -11.16 12.93 -16.90
C GLN A 495 -10.23 13.37 -15.76
N TRP A 496 -9.24 12.54 -15.40
CA TRP A 496 -8.28 12.87 -14.34
C TRP A 496 -7.21 13.86 -14.80
N VAL A 497 -6.78 13.75 -16.05
CA VAL A 497 -5.90 14.72 -16.72
C VAL A 497 -6.57 16.10 -16.80
N ASP A 498 -7.88 16.15 -17.09
CA ASP A 498 -8.65 17.40 -17.07
C ASP A 498 -8.85 17.95 -15.64
N GLU A 499 -9.29 17.14 -14.67
CA GLU A 499 -9.47 17.55 -13.26
C GLU A 499 -8.16 18.11 -12.66
N VAL A 500 -7.00 17.47 -12.88
CA VAL A 500 -5.73 18.02 -12.35
C VAL A 500 -5.32 19.32 -13.07
N ARG A 501 -5.70 19.49 -14.34
CA ARG A 501 -5.45 20.72 -15.10
C ARG A 501 -6.30 21.89 -14.56
N ASP A 502 -7.57 21.64 -14.25
CA ASP A 502 -8.47 22.61 -13.59
C ASP A 502 -8.06 22.91 -12.13
N LEU A 503 -7.44 21.95 -11.43
CA LEU A 503 -6.77 22.16 -10.14
C LEU A 503 -5.44 22.95 -10.25
N GLY A 504 -5.01 23.35 -11.46
CA GLY A 504 -3.83 24.18 -11.70
C GLY A 504 -2.50 23.41 -11.73
N LEU A 505 -2.53 22.11 -11.99
CA LEU A 505 -1.35 21.30 -12.28
C LEU A 505 -1.12 21.26 -13.79
N HIS A 506 0.09 20.86 -14.21
CA HIS A 506 0.47 20.75 -15.62
C HIS A 506 0.66 19.26 -15.97
N PRO A 507 -0.32 18.61 -16.60
CA PRO A 507 -0.13 17.31 -17.23
C PRO A 507 1.05 17.35 -18.23
N MET A 508 1.89 16.32 -18.17
CA MET A 508 3.06 16.15 -19.03
C MET A 508 2.86 14.93 -19.95
N GLU A 509 1.75 14.97 -20.69
CA GLU A 509 1.24 13.92 -21.57
C GLU A 509 2.17 13.69 -22.79
N ASN A 510 3.24 12.91 -22.62
CA ASN A 510 4.28 12.71 -23.65
C ASN A 510 4.81 14.05 -24.22
N VAL A 511 5.27 14.95 -23.36
CA VAL A 511 5.74 16.31 -23.72
C VAL A 511 6.94 16.76 -22.89
N ARG A 512 7.57 17.87 -23.32
CA ARG A 512 8.69 18.53 -22.64
C ARG A 512 8.43 20.03 -22.48
N THR A 513 8.95 20.58 -21.38
CA THR A 513 9.05 22.02 -21.12
C THR A 513 10.47 22.38 -20.73
N GLU A 514 10.94 23.55 -21.16
CA GLU A 514 12.28 24.04 -20.80
C GLU A 514 12.22 24.83 -19.50
N LEU A 515 13.02 24.41 -18.51
CA LEU A 515 13.20 25.12 -17.25
C LEU A 515 14.57 25.83 -17.21
N PRO A 516 14.79 26.74 -16.24
CA PRO A 516 16.07 27.41 -16.05
C PRO A 516 17.21 26.41 -15.75
N GLY A 517 17.95 26.04 -16.79
CA GLY A 517 19.14 25.19 -16.73
C GLY A 517 18.94 23.69 -16.99
N PHE A 518 17.70 23.21 -17.16
CA PHE A 518 17.41 21.82 -17.52
C PHE A 518 16.06 21.68 -18.22
N ASP A 519 15.87 20.58 -18.94
CA ASP A 519 14.60 20.22 -19.58
C ASP A 519 13.82 19.29 -18.66
N LEU A 520 12.53 19.57 -18.45
CA LEU A 520 11.61 18.65 -17.80
C LEU A 520 10.74 17.98 -18.87
N ALA A 521 10.80 16.66 -18.95
CA ALA A 521 9.93 15.85 -19.79
C ALA A 521 9.01 14.98 -18.94
N GLY A 522 7.86 14.60 -19.49
CA GLY A 522 7.03 13.53 -18.96
C GLY A 522 6.59 12.59 -20.07
N VAL A 523 6.36 11.33 -19.70
CA VAL A 523 5.74 10.32 -20.55
C VAL A 523 4.57 9.67 -19.81
N ASN A 524 3.60 9.19 -20.59
CA ASN A 524 2.43 8.48 -20.06
C ASN A 524 2.81 7.10 -19.48
N ASP A 525 1.94 6.54 -18.65
CA ASP A 525 2.15 5.20 -18.11
C ASP A 525 1.99 4.09 -19.16
N LEU A 526 2.68 2.97 -18.96
CA LEU A 526 2.58 1.76 -19.79
C LEU A 526 1.15 1.18 -19.86
N ALA A 527 0.29 1.44 -18.88
CA ALA A 527 -1.13 1.07 -18.95
C ALA A 527 -1.85 1.72 -20.15
N GLY A 528 -1.42 2.91 -20.58
CA GLY A 528 -1.95 3.61 -21.75
C GLY A 528 -1.68 2.90 -23.08
N GLU A 529 -0.72 1.96 -23.16
CA GLU A 529 -0.46 1.18 -24.37
C GLU A 529 -1.71 0.42 -24.87
N GLY A 530 -2.59 -0.01 -23.96
CA GLY A 530 -3.84 -0.71 -24.30
C GLY A 530 -4.87 0.17 -25.01
N GLU A 531 -4.73 1.49 -24.90
CA GLU A 531 -5.64 2.51 -25.45
C GLU A 531 -4.98 3.33 -26.57
N GLY A 532 -3.69 3.09 -26.85
CA GLY A 532 -2.89 3.82 -27.84
C GLY A 532 -2.20 5.08 -27.29
N ASP A 533 -2.25 5.28 -25.97
CA ASP A 533 -1.79 6.47 -25.23
C ASP A 533 -0.58 6.17 -24.31
N GLY A 534 0.21 5.14 -24.65
CA GLY A 534 1.40 4.73 -23.88
C GLY A 534 2.57 5.74 -23.95
N PRO A 535 3.73 5.42 -23.34
CA PRO A 535 4.88 6.32 -23.30
C PRO A 535 5.51 6.56 -24.69
N ASP A 536 5.51 7.80 -25.15
CA ASP A 536 6.16 8.25 -26.39
C ASP A 536 7.37 9.14 -26.08
N PHE A 537 8.53 8.49 -26.02
CA PHE A 537 9.81 9.13 -25.71
C PHE A 537 10.32 10.03 -26.85
N GLU A 538 9.99 9.75 -28.12
CA GLU A 538 10.43 10.59 -29.25
C GLU A 538 9.60 11.88 -29.31
N ARG A 539 8.29 11.82 -29.05
CA ARG A 539 7.46 13.01 -28.87
C ARG A 539 7.87 13.84 -27.66
N ALA A 540 8.20 13.21 -26.54
CA ALA A 540 8.62 13.90 -25.33
C ALA A 540 10.04 14.50 -25.43
N LEU A 541 11.04 13.75 -25.93
CA LEU A 541 12.47 14.11 -25.86
C LEU A 541 13.07 14.52 -27.22
N GLY A 542 12.36 14.30 -28.33
CA GLY A 542 12.83 14.62 -29.68
C GLY A 542 13.13 16.10 -29.89
N GLY A 543 14.16 16.38 -30.69
CA GLY A 543 14.57 17.74 -31.06
C GLY A 543 15.10 18.62 -29.92
N ARG A 544 15.38 18.07 -28.73
CA ARG A 544 16.00 18.80 -27.61
C ARG A 544 17.50 19.04 -27.84
N ASP A 545 18.05 20.06 -27.20
CA ASP A 545 19.50 20.17 -27.03
C ASP A 545 19.99 19.07 -26.06
N THR A 546 20.85 18.19 -26.54
CA THR A 546 21.38 17.07 -25.77
C THR A 546 22.51 17.47 -24.81
N ALA A 547 23.06 18.68 -24.97
CA ALA A 547 24.03 19.29 -24.05
C ALA A 547 23.36 19.86 -22.77
N ARG A 548 22.06 20.15 -22.80
CA ARG A 548 21.27 20.47 -21.60
C ARG A 548 20.99 19.20 -20.78
N ALA A 549 20.92 19.37 -19.45
CA ALA A 549 20.46 18.32 -18.55
C ALA A 549 18.98 18.02 -18.81
N SER A 550 18.59 16.75 -18.83
CA SER A 550 17.18 16.34 -18.95
C SER A 550 16.72 15.54 -17.72
N VAL A 551 15.61 15.97 -17.13
CA VAL A 551 14.88 15.29 -16.06
C VAL A 551 13.57 14.75 -16.62
N LEU A 552 13.34 13.45 -16.48
CA LEU A 552 12.13 12.75 -16.92
C LEU A 552 11.23 12.43 -15.72
N LEU A 553 9.94 12.71 -15.84
CA LEU A 553 8.88 12.15 -15.01
C LEU A 553 8.31 10.92 -15.72
N ALA A 554 8.32 9.76 -15.05
CA ALA A 554 7.68 8.55 -15.54
C ALA A 554 7.27 7.69 -14.35
N HIS A 555 5.99 7.31 -14.25
CA HIS A 555 5.46 6.64 -13.05
C HIS A 555 6.21 5.33 -12.72
N GLN A 556 6.25 4.38 -13.65
CA GLN A 556 6.94 3.10 -13.45
C GLN A 556 8.45 3.21 -13.64
N PRO A 557 9.28 2.66 -12.72
CA PRO A 557 10.74 2.66 -12.88
C PRO A 557 11.25 1.76 -14.01
N ILE A 558 10.40 0.86 -14.55
CA ILE A 558 10.80 -0.13 -15.56
C ILE A 558 11.21 0.50 -16.91
N VAL A 559 10.71 1.71 -17.23
CA VAL A 559 11.03 2.42 -18.49
C VAL A 559 12.43 3.07 -18.50
N ILE A 560 13.24 2.84 -17.46
CA ILE A 560 14.62 3.36 -17.36
C ILE A 560 15.51 2.98 -18.55
N HIS A 561 15.25 1.84 -19.20
CA HIS A 561 15.99 1.42 -20.39
C HIS A 561 15.63 2.22 -21.67
N ASP A 562 14.49 2.90 -21.69
CA ASP A 562 14.11 3.87 -22.72
C ASP A 562 14.68 5.25 -22.37
N ALA A 563 14.61 5.68 -21.11
CA ALA A 563 15.23 6.92 -20.65
C ALA A 563 16.76 6.96 -20.93
N VAL A 564 17.45 5.84 -20.71
CA VAL A 564 18.87 5.66 -21.08
C VAL A 564 19.08 5.80 -22.60
N ARG A 565 18.23 5.19 -23.43
CA ARG A 565 18.34 5.28 -24.90
C ARG A 565 18.18 6.70 -25.43
N HIS A 566 17.33 7.51 -24.80
CA HIS A 566 17.10 8.92 -25.18
C HIS A 566 18.01 9.91 -24.42
N GLY A 567 19.03 9.40 -23.71
CA GLY A 567 20.09 10.21 -23.09
C GLY A 567 19.62 11.13 -21.94
N VAL A 568 18.60 10.70 -21.20
CA VAL A 568 18.08 11.37 -20.00
C VAL A 568 19.15 11.36 -18.90
N ASP A 569 19.29 12.45 -18.14
CA ASP A 569 20.28 12.57 -17.06
C ASP A 569 19.71 12.07 -15.71
N LEU A 570 18.40 12.23 -15.49
CA LEU A 570 17.66 11.77 -14.31
C LEU A 570 16.21 11.38 -14.64
N GLN A 571 15.79 10.16 -14.28
CA GLN A 571 14.39 9.76 -14.21
C GLN A 571 13.88 9.82 -12.76
N LEU A 572 12.67 10.32 -12.57
CA LEU A 572 11.92 10.34 -11.32
C LEU A 572 10.71 9.41 -11.46
N SER A 573 10.49 8.51 -10.50
CA SER A 573 9.46 7.46 -10.53
C SER A 573 8.89 7.13 -9.15
N GLY A 574 7.76 6.41 -9.13
CA GLY A 574 7.09 5.86 -7.94
C GLY A 574 6.75 4.38 -8.12
N HIS A 575 5.46 4.05 -8.17
CA HIS A 575 4.83 2.74 -8.49
C HIS A 575 5.10 1.59 -7.52
N THR A 576 6.32 1.49 -7.01
CA THR A 576 6.80 0.33 -6.24
C THR A 576 6.25 0.26 -4.82
N HIS A 577 5.78 1.40 -4.27
CA HIS A 577 5.56 1.64 -2.84
C HIS A 577 6.76 1.30 -1.92
N GLY A 578 7.96 1.04 -2.44
CA GLY A 578 9.01 0.32 -1.70
C GLY A 578 8.61 -1.09 -1.23
N GLY A 579 7.59 -1.69 -1.83
CA GLY A 579 7.05 -3.01 -1.50
C GLY A 579 5.97 -3.06 -0.40
N GLN A 580 5.53 -1.90 0.09
CA GLN A 580 4.46 -1.63 1.09
C GLN A 580 4.44 -2.49 2.38
N LEU A 581 4.24 -3.80 2.27
CA LEU A 581 4.07 -4.76 3.37
C LEU A 581 5.23 -5.76 3.41
N TRP A 582 6.28 -5.53 4.20
CA TRP A 582 7.32 -6.56 4.42
C TRP A 582 6.68 -7.90 4.85
N PRO A 583 7.04 -9.06 4.27
CA PRO A 583 8.15 -9.32 3.35
C PRO A 583 7.79 -9.27 1.84
N VAL A 584 6.62 -8.77 1.44
CA VAL A 584 6.19 -8.67 0.02
C VAL A 584 7.17 -7.81 -0.81
N SER A 585 7.90 -6.90 -0.17
CA SER A 585 9.01 -6.16 -0.77
C SER A 585 10.04 -7.03 -1.50
N TYR A 586 10.32 -8.26 -1.04
CA TYR A 586 11.25 -9.15 -1.75
C TYR A 586 10.65 -9.70 -3.05
N LEU A 587 9.32 -9.77 -3.19
CA LEU A 587 8.66 -10.20 -4.42
C LEU A 587 8.63 -9.04 -5.42
N ALA A 588 8.27 -7.83 -4.97
CA ALA A 588 8.25 -6.63 -5.80
C ALA A 588 9.63 -6.33 -6.43
N GLY A 589 10.72 -6.65 -5.73
CA GLY A 589 12.11 -6.50 -6.21
C GLY A 589 12.55 -7.49 -7.29
N PHE A 590 11.72 -8.46 -7.67
CA PHE A 590 11.92 -9.26 -8.89
C PHE A 590 11.19 -8.70 -10.12
N GLN A 591 10.32 -7.69 -9.92
CA GLN A 591 9.48 -7.12 -10.98
C GLN A 591 9.90 -5.69 -11.39
N ASN A 592 10.59 -4.97 -10.50
CA ASN A 592 11.05 -3.59 -10.71
C ASN A 592 12.58 -3.51 -10.65
N PRO A 593 13.23 -2.70 -11.51
CA PRO A 593 14.70 -2.62 -11.56
C PRO A 593 15.30 -1.95 -10.32
N THR A 594 14.60 -0.96 -9.75
CA THR A 594 14.91 -0.29 -8.48
C THR A 594 13.65 -0.29 -7.61
N LEU A 595 13.77 -0.58 -6.31
CA LEU A 595 12.63 -0.59 -5.38
C LEU A 595 12.37 0.73 -4.64
N ALA A 596 13.41 1.51 -4.35
CA ALA A 596 13.33 2.85 -3.75
C ALA A 596 14.73 3.44 -3.54
N GLY A 597 14.86 4.75 -3.72
CA GLY A 597 16.14 5.47 -3.57
C GLY A 597 16.75 5.84 -4.92
N LEU A 598 18.03 6.21 -4.91
CA LEU A 598 18.79 6.65 -6.07
C LEU A 598 19.70 5.51 -6.57
N GLU A 599 19.53 5.12 -7.83
CA GLU A 599 20.39 4.15 -8.53
C GLU A 599 20.87 4.74 -9.89
N ARG A 600 21.84 4.10 -10.55
CA ARG A 600 22.48 4.62 -11.77
C ARG A 600 22.53 3.55 -12.88
N TYR A 601 22.10 3.93 -14.07
CA TYR A 601 22.02 3.10 -15.26
C TYR A 601 22.84 3.74 -16.38
N GLY A 602 24.12 3.37 -16.46
CA GLY A 602 25.09 4.06 -17.33
C GLY A 602 25.33 5.49 -16.84
N ASP A 603 24.89 6.49 -17.61
CA ASP A 603 24.94 7.89 -17.21
C ASP A 603 23.63 8.45 -16.65
N THR A 604 22.50 7.84 -16.97
CA THR A 604 21.18 8.16 -16.41
C THR A 604 21.14 7.75 -14.94
N GLN A 605 20.55 8.59 -14.09
CA GLN A 605 20.19 8.23 -12.71
C GLN A 605 18.68 7.97 -12.61
N LEU A 606 18.28 7.05 -11.74
CA LEU A 606 16.88 6.76 -11.45
C LEU A 606 16.63 7.04 -9.97
N TYR A 607 15.66 7.91 -9.66
CA TYR A 607 15.14 8.06 -8.30
C TYR A 607 13.73 7.48 -8.19
N VAL A 608 13.58 6.46 -7.34
CA VAL A 608 12.27 5.87 -7.02
C VAL A 608 11.84 6.31 -5.62
N THR A 609 10.77 7.09 -5.52
CA THR A 609 10.13 7.41 -4.24
C THR A 609 9.26 6.23 -3.78
N ARG A 610 9.01 6.07 -2.47
CA ARG A 610 8.09 5.05 -1.94
C ARG A 610 6.63 5.48 -1.97
N GLY A 611 6.37 6.73 -2.34
CA GLY A 611 5.04 7.32 -2.45
C GLY A 611 4.45 7.73 -1.11
N ALA A 612 3.42 8.57 -1.18
CA ALA A 612 2.85 9.24 -0.01
C ALA A 612 1.76 8.43 0.69
N GLY A 613 0.81 7.89 -0.08
CA GLY A 613 -0.35 7.14 0.38
C GLY A 613 -0.06 5.66 0.54
N ALA A 614 -1.07 4.81 0.32
CA ALA A 614 -0.93 3.36 0.34
C ALA A 614 -2.08 2.72 -0.45
N TRP A 615 -1.74 1.82 -1.38
CA TRP A 615 -2.72 1.16 -2.22
C TRP A 615 -3.42 0.02 -1.45
N GLY A 616 -4.75 -0.07 -1.53
CA GLY A 616 -5.54 -1.12 -0.87
C GLY A 616 -5.41 -1.08 0.66
N PRO A 617 -4.67 -2.01 1.32
CA PRO A 617 -4.36 -1.90 2.74
C PRO A 617 -3.66 -0.58 3.10
N PRO A 618 -4.25 0.27 3.95
CA PRO A 618 -3.67 1.55 4.35
C PRO A 618 -2.61 1.34 5.43
N VAL A 619 -1.62 0.48 5.15
CA VAL A 619 -0.67 -0.09 6.11
C VAL A 619 0.69 -0.19 5.44
N ARG A 620 1.72 0.45 6.01
CA ARG A 620 3.13 0.33 5.55
C ARG A 620 4.01 -0.27 6.62
N VAL A 621 4.79 -1.30 6.26
CA VAL A 621 5.69 -2.03 7.18
C VAL A 621 7.01 -2.29 6.47
N GLY A 622 8.10 -1.68 6.94
CA GLY A 622 9.41 -1.70 6.26
C GLY A 622 9.52 -0.76 5.05
N ALA A 623 8.40 -0.23 4.55
CA ALA A 623 8.30 0.60 3.36
C ALA A 623 7.63 1.95 3.67
N GLU A 624 8.23 2.71 4.60
CA GLU A 624 7.72 4.00 5.08
C GLU A 624 7.52 5.03 3.96
N SER A 625 6.31 5.60 3.89
CA SER A 625 5.89 6.57 2.87
C SER A 625 6.68 7.88 2.94
N ASP A 626 6.91 8.46 1.77
CA ASP A 626 7.74 9.65 1.61
C ASP A 626 7.20 10.66 0.59
N ILE A 627 7.60 11.91 0.83
CA ILE A 627 7.76 12.96 -0.17
C ILE A 627 9.25 13.24 -0.20
N THR A 628 9.87 13.21 -1.37
CA THR A 628 11.31 13.40 -1.50
C THR A 628 11.62 14.75 -2.11
N VAL A 629 12.37 15.59 -1.39
CA VAL A 629 13.02 16.75 -2.01
C VAL A 629 14.29 16.25 -2.70
N VAL A 630 14.23 16.19 -4.03
CA VAL A 630 15.39 15.96 -4.89
C VAL A 630 16.06 17.30 -5.16
N GLU A 631 17.29 17.45 -4.72
CA GLU A 631 18.10 18.66 -4.91
C GLU A 631 19.11 18.43 -6.03
N LEU A 632 19.01 19.19 -7.12
CA LEU A 632 19.87 19.04 -8.28
C LEU A 632 21.22 19.72 -8.04
N ALA A 633 22.31 18.95 -8.04
CA ALA A 633 23.66 19.47 -7.89
C ALA A 633 24.38 19.56 -9.22
N SER A 634 24.84 20.76 -9.59
CA SER A 634 25.74 20.93 -10.72
C SER A 634 27.13 20.42 -10.34
N LYS A 635 27.72 19.54 -11.17
CA LYS A 635 29.13 19.14 -11.07
C LYS A 635 30.12 20.27 -11.43
N GLN A 636 29.62 21.42 -11.86
CA GLN A 636 30.42 22.57 -12.29
C GLN A 636 30.60 23.60 -11.16
N ALA A 637 29.80 23.54 -10.09
CA ALA A 637 29.70 24.56 -9.04
C ALA A 637 31.06 24.88 -8.41
#